data_AF-A0AAE2W7G7-F1
#
_entry.id   AF-A0AAE2W7G7-F1
#
_cell.length_a   1.000
_cell.length_b   1.000
_cell.length_c   1.000
_cell.angle_alpha   90.00
_cell.angle_beta   90.00
_cell.angle_gamma   90.00
#
_symmetry.space_group_name_H-M   'P 1'
#
loop_
_entity.id
_entity.type
_entity.pdbx_description
1 polymer ?
#
loop_
_entity_poly.entity_id
_entity_poly.type
_entity_poly.pdbx_seq_one_letter_code
_entity_poly.pdbx_strand_id
1 'polypeptide(L)'
;MVDPDETLTRLQGLDDAALLEVVLAVTHGRPALAPVHAAAAMLAAAGGHTSDVPPDPSRPAAPPDVPPPTMIGTGSPSGLDYTDAGVPTFDRVRDRIEERLGTAIGSEELERESRTGRDVDEQWQAREKAGRDRLDEIRRSMKDG
;
A
#
# COMPACT_ATOMS: atom_id res chain seq x y z
N MET A 1 22.40 23.90 27.94
CA MET A 1 22.43 23.75 26.48
C MET A 1 22.38 22.26 26.23
N VAL A 2 21.34 21.75 25.56
CA VAL A 2 21.25 20.31 25.29
C VAL A 2 22.28 19.97 24.22
N ASP A 3 23.13 18.98 24.48
CA ASP A 3 24.16 18.55 23.54
C ASP A 3 23.52 17.74 22.39
N PRO A 4 23.71 18.14 21.12
CA PRO A 4 23.08 17.46 19.99
C PRO A 4 23.57 16.01 19.82
N ASP A 5 24.84 15.71 20.09
CA ASP A 5 25.40 14.37 19.92
C ASP A 5 24.86 13.41 20.99
N GLU A 6 24.67 13.91 22.21
CA GLU A 6 24.01 13.16 23.28
C GLU A 6 22.56 12.83 22.90
N THR A 7 21.82 13.79 22.33
CA THR A 7 20.44 13.56 21.90
C THR A 7 20.35 12.53 20.77
N LEU A 8 21.28 12.57 19.82
CA LEU A 8 21.30 11.64 18.69
C LEU A 8 21.62 10.22 19.16
N THR A 9 22.58 10.06 20.07
CA THR A 9 22.90 8.76 20.69
C THR A 9 21.69 8.19 21.43
N ARG A 10 20.92 9.04 22.11
CA ARG A 10 19.70 8.63 22.82
C ARG A 10 18.59 8.20 21.86
N LEU A 11 18.37 8.92 20.76
CA LEU A 11 17.35 8.58 19.76
C LEU A 11 17.70 7.29 19.00
N GLN A 12 18.98 7.05 18.72
CA GLN A 12 19.45 5.83 18.07
C GLN A 12 19.24 4.55 18.90
N GLY A 13 19.11 4.67 20.23
CA GLY A 13 18.85 3.55 21.12
C GLY A 13 17.36 3.21 21.29
N LEU A 14 16.44 3.97 20.69
CA LEU A 14 15.00 3.72 20.74
C LEU A 14 14.61 2.66 19.71
N ASP A 15 13.57 1.87 20.03
CA ASP A 15 12.89 1.07 19.02
C ASP A 15 12.04 1.97 18.10
N ASP A 16 11.62 1.43 16.95
CA ASP A 16 10.89 2.19 15.93
C ASP A 16 9.57 2.76 16.47
N ALA A 17 8.89 2.04 17.36
CA ALA A 17 7.64 2.50 17.96
C ALA A 17 7.88 3.72 18.88
N ALA A 18 8.85 3.65 19.76
CA ALA A 18 9.23 4.75 20.65
C ALA A 18 9.80 5.93 19.87
N LEU A 19 10.55 5.68 18.79
CA LEU A 19 11.04 6.74 17.91
C LEU A 19 9.88 7.47 17.22
N LEU A 20 8.89 6.73 16.70
CA LEU A 20 7.71 7.31 16.07
C LEU A 20 6.88 8.16 17.04
N GLU A 21 6.72 7.72 18.29
CA GLU A 21 6.08 8.52 19.35
C GLU A 21 6.81 9.85 19.59
N VAL A 22 8.15 9.82 19.65
CA VAL A 22 8.96 11.04 19.79
C VAL A 22 8.78 11.95 18.57
N VAL A 23 8.81 11.41 17.35
CA VAL A 23 8.62 12.17 16.11
C VAL A 23 7.22 12.80 16.08
N LEU A 24 6.18 12.07 16.46
CA LEU A 24 4.81 12.59 16.55
C LEU A 24 4.71 13.74 17.55
N ALA A 25 5.31 13.59 18.74
CA ALA A 25 5.31 14.61 19.77
C ALA A 25 6.02 15.91 19.34
N VAL A 26 7.20 15.80 18.70
CA VAL A 26 8.00 16.99 18.31
C VAL A 26 7.46 17.70 17.07
N THR A 27 6.70 17.00 16.23
CA THR A 27 6.08 17.57 15.02
C THR A 27 4.69 18.14 15.29
N HIS A 28 4.04 17.76 16.39
CA HIS A 28 2.72 18.26 16.76
C HIS A 28 2.72 19.80 16.92
N GLY A 29 1.79 20.48 16.26
CA GLY A 29 1.65 21.95 16.31
C GLY A 29 2.66 22.73 15.46
N ARG A 30 3.53 22.06 14.68
CA ARG A 30 4.49 22.72 13.77
C ARG A 30 4.00 22.63 12.32
N PRO A 31 3.39 23.68 11.75
CA PRO A 31 2.75 23.60 10.44
C PRO A 31 3.74 23.27 9.32
N ALA A 32 4.98 23.76 9.40
CA ALA A 32 6.04 23.43 8.45
C ALA A 32 6.46 21.94 8.46
N LEU A 33 6.15 21.21 9.55
CA LEU A 33 6.46 19.78 9.72
C LEU A 33 5.21 18.89 9.62
N ALA A 34 4.05 19.44 9.21
CA ALA A 34 2.81 18.68 9.05
C ALA A 34 2.97 17.43 8.16
N PRO A 35 3.74 17.46 7.04
CA PRO A 35 3.96 16.25 6.24
C PRO A 35 4.70 15.14 7.01
N VAL A 36 5.66 15.50 7.86
CA VAL A 36 6.44 14.54 8.68
C VAL A 36 5.55 13.94 9.77
N HIS A 37 4.71 14.75 10.40
CA HIS A 37 3.73 14.29 11.38
C HIS A 37 2.76 13.26 10.77
N ALA A 38 2.22 13.57 9.58
CA ALA A 38 1.32 12.66 8.87
C ALA A 38 2.00 11.34 8.50
N ALA A 39 3.24 11.39 7.98
CA ALA A 39 4.00 10.18 7.66
C ALA A 39 4.29 9.32 8.89
N ALA A 40 4.69 9.93 10.02
CA ALA A 40 4.92 9.22 11.28
C ALA A 40 3.63 8.58 11.82
N ALA A 41 2.49 9.27 11.70
CA ALA A 41 1.19 8.73 12.11
C ALA A 41 0.78 7.52 11.26
N MET A 42 1.03 7.55 9.95
CA MET A 42 0.78 6.42 9.06
C MET A 42 1.65 5.21 9.41
N LEU A 43 2.94 5.43 9.68
CA LEU A 43 3.87 4.36 10.07
C LEU A 43 3.50 3.74 11.43
N ALA A 44 3.13 4.58 12.41
CA ALA A 44 2.67 4.10 13.72
C ALA A 44 1.35 3.32 13.61
N ALA A 45 0.41 3.78 12.78
CA ALA A 45 -0.85 3.07 12.51
C ALA A 45 -0.65 1.76 11.72
N ALA A 46 0.42 1.67 10.94
CA ALA A 46 0.81 0.45 10.22
C ALA A 46 1.55 -0.57 11.10
N GLY A 47 1.65 -0.33 12.42
CA GLY A 47 2.35 -1.15 13.40
C GLY A 47 2.12 -2.65 13.19
N GLY A 48 3.15 -3.32 12.66
CA GLY A 48 3.14 -4.77 12.43
C GLY A 48 3.61 -5.24 11.06
N HIS A 49 3.91 -4.37 10.09
CA HIS A 49 4.47 -4.82 8.80
C HIS A 49 5.99 -5.05 8.86
N THR A 50 6.47 -5.76 9.89
CA THR A 50 7.61 -6.64 9.62
C THR A 50 7.12 -7.62 8.58
N SER A 51 7.84 -7.80 7.46
CA SER A 51 7.50 -8.75 6.40
C SER A 51 7.24 -10.16 6.95
N ASP A 52 6.02 -10.39 7.38
CA ASP A 52 5.42 -11.69 7.69
C ASP A 52 3.96 -11.59 7.26
N VAL A 53 3.77 -11.27 5.98
CA VAL A 53 2.64 -11.87 5.27
C VAL A 53 2.99 -13.35 5.26
N PRO A 54 2.32 -14.22 6.05
CA PRO A 54 2.53 -15.65 5.91
C PRO A 54 2.33 -15.97 4.43
N PRO A 55 3.23 -16.76 3.79
CA PRO A 55 3.07 -17.09 2.39
C PRO A 55 1.67 -17.68 2.25
N ASP A 56 0.81 -16.99 1.49
CA ASP A 56 -0.52 -17.49 1.17
C ASP A 56 -0.32 -18.93 0.68
N PRO A 57 -0.87 -19.95 1.36
CA PRO A 57 -0.69 -21.34 0.98
C PRO A 57 -1.30 -21.64 -0.40
N SER A 58 -2.12 -20.71 -0.91
CA SER A 58 -2.70 -20.72 -2.26
C SER A 58 -1.76 -20.12 -3.31
N ARG A 59 -0.74 -19.36 -2.87
CA ARG A 59 0.33 -18.86 -3.73
C ARG A 59 1.30 -20.01 -3.98
N PRO A 60 1.44 -20.50 -5.22
CA PRO A 60 2.37 -21.59 -5.50
C PRO A 60 3.79 -21.15 -5.11
N ALA A 61 4.47 -21.99 -4.30
CA ALA A 61 5.81 -21.75 -3.75
C ALA A 61 6.92 -21.68 -4.81
N ALA A 62 6.59 -22.09 -6.03
CA ALA A 62 7.32 -21.75 -7.23
C ALA A 62 6.41 -20.86 -8.07
N PRO A 63 6.93 -19.83 -8.77
CA PRO A 63 6.19 -19.35 -9.93
C PRO A 63 5.79 -20.59 -10.76
N PRO A 64 4.58 -20.66 -11.33
CA PRO A 64 4.34 -21.66 -12.36
C PRO A 64 5.54 -21.59 -13.30
N ASP A 65 6.01 -22.74 -13.80
CA ASP A 65 6.89 -22.75 -14.95
C ASP A 65 6.05 -22.18 -16.10
N VAL A 66 5.90 -20.86 -16.08
CA VAL A 66 5.40 -20.07 -17.18
C VAL A 66 6.50 -20.36 -18.19
N PRO A 67 6.20 -21.13 -19.27
CA PRO A 67 7.13 -21.13 -20.37
C PRO A 67 7.45 -19.66 -20.64
N PRO A 68 8.74 -19.30 -20.78
CA PRO A 68 9.11 -17.92 -21.05
C PRO A 68 8.15 -17.42 -22.10
N PRO A 69 7.47 -16.27 -21.90
CA PRO A 69 6.45 -15.82 -22.82
C PRO A 69 7.03 -16.00 -24.21
N THR A 70 6.40 -16.84 -25.03
CA THR A 70 6.83 -16.99 -26.41
C THR A 70 6.80 -15.59 -26.96
N MET A 71 7.98 -14.98 -27.08
CA MET A 71 8.16 -13.60 -27.49
C MET A 71 7.76 -13.57 -28.96
N ILE A 72 6.46 -13.48 -29.21
CA ILE A 72 5.95 -13.02 -30.50
C ILE A 72 6.07 -11.50 -30.44
N GLY A 73 7.32 -11.03 -30.49
CA GLY A 73 7.70 -9.66 -30.14
C GLY A 73 9.21 -9.54 -30.10
N THR A 74 9.78 -9.47 -31.30
CA THR A 74 11.19 -9.23 -31.60
C THR A 74 11.80 -8.08 -30.80
N GLY A 75 12.93 -8.35 -30.16
CA GLY A 75 13.87 -7.33 -29.72
C GLY A 75 14.88 -7.88 -28.73
N SER A 76 16.06 -8.27 -29.21
CA SER A 76 17.26 -8.25 -28.36
C SER A 76 17.30 -6.92 -27.60
N PRO A 77 17.79 -6.85 -26.33
CA PRO A 77 18.04 -5.58 -25.68
C PRO A 77 19.04 -4.83 -26.57
N SER A 78 18.52 -3.98 -27.44
CA SER A 78 19.34 -3.12 -28.25
C SER A 78 19.91 -2.10 -27.28
N GLY A 79 21.14 -1.61 -27.49
CA GLY A 79 21.71 -0.51 -26.70
C GLY A 79 20.89 0.80 -26.72
N LEU A 80 19.68 0.77 -27.29
CA LEU A 80 18.66 1.80 -27.29
C LEU A 80 17.74 1.73 -26.05
N ASP A 81 17.60 0.57 -25.41
CA ASP A 81 16.71 0.38 -24.26
C ASP A 81 17.41 0.65 -22.92
N TYR A 82 18.74 0.59 -22.94
CA TYR A 82 19.62 0.84 -21.80
C TYR A 82 20.83 1.64 -22.28
N THR A 83 21.21 2.62 -21.48
CA THR A 83 22.49 3.32 -21.63
C THR A 83 23.67 2.36 -21.46
N ASP A 84 24.86 2.73 -21.93
CA ASP A 84 26.09 1.94 -21.74
C ASP A 84 26.44 1.69 -20.25
N ALA A 85 25.94 2.53 -19.35
CA ALA A 85 26.05 2.35 -17.90
C ALA A 85 25.02 1.36 -17.30
N GLY A 86 24.17 0.76 -18.14
CA GLY A 86 23.12 -0.18 -17.74
C GLY A 86 21.85 0.48 -17.19
N VAL A 87 21.72 1.81 -17.27
CA VAL A 87 20.50 2.53 -16.84
C VAL A 87 19.43 2.44 -17.94
N PRO A 88 18.18 2.02 -17.66
CA PRO A 88 17.11 2.00 -18.64
C PRO A 88 16.86 3.38 -19.24
N THR A 89 16.62 3.45 -20.55
CA THR A 89 16.22 4.70 -21.20
C THR A 89 14.79 5.08 -20.83
N PHE A 90 14.44 6.35 -21.05
CA PHE A 90 13.10 6.84 -20.72
C PHE A 90 12.01 6.10 -21.48
N ASP A 91 12.24 5.80 -22.76
CA ASP A 91 11.30 5.02 -23.57
C ASP A 91 11.09 3.63 -22.98
N ARG A 92 12.15 2.95 -22.52
CA ARG A 92 12.03 1.64 -21.87
C ARG A 92 11.23 1.67 -20.57
N VAL A 93 11.38 2.74 -19.77
CA VAL A 93 10.57 2.93 -18.56
C VAL A 93 9.11 3.19 -18.91
N ARG A 94 8.84 4.05 -19.91
CA ARG A 94 7.47 4.33 -20.38
C ARG A 94 6.78 3.06 -20.82
N ASP A 95 7.39 2.30 -21.72
CA ASP A 95 6.79 1.08 -22.29
C ASP A 95 6.50 0.05 -21.18
N ARG A 96 7.37 -0.05 -20.17
CA ARG A 96 7.17 -0.94 -19.01
C ARG A 96 6.03 -0.48 -18.09
N ILE A 97 5.83 0.83 -17.96
CA ILE A 97 4.70 1.39 -17.20
C ILE A 97 3.40 1.13 -17.95
N GLU A 98 3.37 1.31 -19.26
CA GLU A 98 2.20 1.04 -20.10
C GLU A 98 1.79 -0.44 -20.05
N GLU A 99 2.75 -1.36 -20.13
CA GLU A 99 2.52 -2.80 -19.99
C GLU A 99 1.94 -3.17 -18.61
N ARG A 100 2.48 -2.59 -17.55
CA ARG A 100 1.97 -2.81 -16.18
C ARG A 100 0.59 -2.21 -15.97
N LEU A 101 0.34 -1.02 -16.52
CA LEU A 101 -0.95 -0.36 -16.42
C LEU A 101 -2.03 -1.14 -17.17
N GLY A 102 -1.74 -1.61 -18.39
CA GLY A 102 -2.66 -2.46 -19.16
C GLY A 102 -3.00 -3.76 -18.42
N THR A 103 -2.01 -4.36 -17.75
CA THR A 103 -2.22 -5.57 -16.93
C THR A 103 -3.04 -5.30 -15.68
N ALA A 104 -2.75 -4.21 -14.96
CA ALA A 104 -3.42 -3.87 -13.70
C ALA A 104 -4.91 -3.57 -13.89
N ILE A 105 -5.27 -2.85 -14.96
CA ILE A 105 -6.67 -2.56 -15.30
C ILE A 105 -7.41 -3.86 -15.65
N GLY A 106 -6.76 -4.78 -16.37
CA GLY A 106 -7.33 -6.09 -16.67
C GLY A 106 -7.50 -6.97 -15.43
N SER A 107 -6.57 -6.91 -14.47
CA SER A 107 -6.65 -7.73 -13.24
C SER A 107 -7.69 -7.20 -12.26
N GLU A 108 -7.87 -5.89 -12.11
CA GLU A 108 -8.88 -5.32 -11.19
C GLU A 108 -10.31 -5.72 -11.61
N GLU A 109 -10.60 -5.72 -12.91
CA GLU A 109 -11.90 -6.18 -13.42
C GLU A 109 -12.12 -7.66 -13.12
N LEU A 110 -11.10 -8.50 -13.34
CA LEU A 110 -11.15 -9.93 -13.04
C LEU A 110 -11.26 -10.20 -11.53
N GLU A 111 -10.58 -9.44 -10.68
CA GLU A 111 -10.66 -9.55 -9.22
C GLU A 111 -12.03 -9.12 -8.69
N ARG A 112 -12.62 -8.08 -9.27
CA ARG A 112 -13.98 -7.63 -8.95
C ARG A 112 -15.03 -8.67 -9.38
N GLU A 113 -14.87 -9.29 -10.54
CA GLU A 113 -15.79 -10.34 -11.03
C GLU A 113 -15.55 -11.72 -10.37
N SER A 114 -14.39 -11.90 -9.73
CA SER A 114 -14.05 -13.11 -8.99
C SER A 114 -15.02 -13.38 -7.84
N ARG A 115 -15.16 -14.66 -7.49
CA ARG A 115 -16.06 -15.12 -6.41
C ARG A 115 -15.78 -14.39 -5.09
N THR A 116 -14.50 -14.27 -4.74
CA THR A 116 -14.06 -13.56 -3.54
C THR A 116 -14.38 -12.05 -3.58
N GLY A 117 -14.30 -11.40 -4.75
CA GLY A 117 -14.65 -9.99 -4.91
C GLY A 117 -16.14 -9.74 -4.68
N ARG A 118 -16.99 -10.61 -5.23
CA ARG A 118 -18.44 -10.56 -5.00
C ARG A 118 -18.82 -10.78 -3.53
N ASP A 119 -18.16 -11.71 -2.83
CA ASP A 119 -18.42 -11.96 -1.40
C ASP A 119 -18.04 -10.74 -0.52
N VAL A 120 -17.02 -9.97 -0.89
CA VAL A 120 -16.61 -8.75 -0.18
C VAL A 120 -17.61 -7.61 -0.42
N ASP A 121 -18.05 -7.42 -1.66
CA ASP A 121 -19.07 -6.43 -2.02
C ASP A 121 -20.41 -6.72 -1.32
N GLU A 122 -20.82 -7.99 -1.24
CA GLU A 122 -22.03 -8.39 -0.52
C GLU A 122 -21.93 -8.09 0.98
N GLN A 123 -20.76 -8.35 1.60
CA GLN A 123 -20.52 -8.02 3.01
C GLN A 123 -20.55 -6.52 3.27
N TRP A 124 -20.00 -5.71 2.36
CA TRP A 124 -20.05 -4.26 2.44
C TRP A 124 -21.51 -3.76 2.36
N GLN A 125 -22.26 -4.22 1.36
CA GLN A 125 -23.68 -3.87 1.19
C GLN A 125 -24.53 -4.29 2.39
N ALA A 126 -24.27 -5.46 2.96
CA ALA A 126 -24.95 -5.93 4.17
C ALA A 126 -24.69 -5.00 5.37
N ARG A 127 -23.44 -4.52 5.53
CA ARG A 127 -23.07 -3.56 6.59
C ARG A 127 -23.75 -2.20 6.39
N GLU A 128 -23.76 -1.68 5.16
CA GLU A 128 -24.44 -0.42 4.86
C GLU A 128 -25.94 -0.51 5.11
N LYS A 129 -26.58 -1.60 4.68
CA LYS A 129 -28.00 -1.84 4.93
C LYS A 129 -28.30 -1.93 6.43
N ALA A 130 -27.52 -2.70 7.18
CA ALA A 130 -27.71 -2.84 8.62
C ALA A 130 -27.55 -1.50 9.36
N GLY A 131 -26.58 -0.68 8.95
CA GLY A 131 -26.41 0.67 9.48
C GLY A 131 -27.61 1.56 9.18
N ARG A 132 -28.13 1.49 7.95
CA ARG A 132 -29.31 2.28 7.51
C ARG A 132 -30.58 1.86 8.26
N ASP A 133 -30.82 0.56 8.38
CA ASP A 133 -31.95 0.01 9.15
C ASP A 133 -31.89 0.47 10.61
N ARG A 134 -30.70 0.48 11.22
CA ARG A 134 -30.51 0.94 12.60
C ARG A 134 -30.78 2.44 12.76
N LEU A 135 -30.37 3.27 11.81
CA LEU A 135 -30.67 4.71 11.82
C LEU A 135 -32.16 4.98 11.67
N ASP A 136 -32.86 4.20 10.84
CA ASP A 136 -34.30 4.32 10.67
C ASP A 136 -35.08 3.92 11.93
N GLU A 137 -34.61 2.89 12.65
CA GLU A 137 -35.14 2.50 13.96
C GLU A 137 -34.99 3.64 15.00
N ILE A 138 -33.80 4.24 15.09
CA ILE A 138 -33.54 5.39 15.98
C ILE A 138 -34.45 6.57 15.62
N ARG A 139 -34.63 6.87 14.32
CA ARG A 139 -35.51 7.97 13.89
C ARG A 139 -36.97 7.73 14.30
N ARG A 140 -37.43 6.47 14.27
CA ARG A 140 -38.78 6.09 14.69
C ARG A 140 -38.94 6.23 16.20
N SER A 141 -37.99 5.73 17.00
CA SER A 141 -38.06 5.84 18.46
C SER A 141 -38.06 7.29 18.95
N MET A 142 -37.39 8.20 18.25
CA MET A 142 -37.43 9.65 18.54
C MET A 142 -38.75 10.33 18.18
N LYS A 143 -39.58 9.73 17.32
CA LYS A 143 -40.87 10.30 16.88
C LYS A 143 -42.04 9.80 17.72
N ASP A 144 -41.90 8.62 18.31
CA ASP A 144 -42.93 7.95 19.13
C ASP A 144 -42.78 8.24 20.64
N GLY A 145 -41.76 9.00 21.06
CA GLY A 145 -41.55 9.47 22.45
C GLY A 145 -41.64 10.97 22.57
#